data_AF-Q1I2X3-F1
#
_entry.id   AF-Q1I2X3-F1
#
_cell.length_a   1.000
_cell.length_b   1.000
_cell.length_c   1.000
_cell.angle_alpha   90.00
_cell.angle_beta   90.00
_cell.angle_gamma   90.00
#
_symmetry.space_group_name_H-M   'P 1'
#
loop_
_entity.id
_entity.type
_entity.pdbx_description
1 polymer ?
#
loop_
_entity_poly.entity_id
_entity_poly.type
_entity_poly.pdbx_seq_one_letter_code
_entity_poly.pdbx_strand_id
1 'polypeptide(L)'
;MTLCETLGFVNRLMFVCVMVSAFTLAIYAWYFARQRGLDINTFEGAGEVHRLAVTFEHKLLSVLLILGLYVFPLLLVLSFGPLIWGLFQGCEYRLSGRNAHIVWKLVR
;
A
#
# COMPACT_ATOMS: atom_id res chain seq x y z
N MET A 1 10.47 -16.02 19.92
CA MET A 1 9.81 -15.83 18.62
C MET A 1 10.33 -16.88 17.67
N THR A 2 9.44 -17.73 17.15
CA THR A 2 9.79 -18.66 16.07
C THR A 2 9.92 -17.89 14.75
N LEU A 3 10.71 -18.41 13.80
CA LEU A 3 10.94 -17.78 12.49
C LEU A 3 9.63 -17.40 11.77
N CYS A 4 8.63 -18.28 11.84
CA CYS A 4 7.30 -18.08 11.25
C CYS A 4 6.52 -16.94 11.92
N GLU A 5 6.60 -16.80 13.25
CA GLU A 5 5.97 -15.69 13.98
C GLU A 5 6.60 -14.35 13.60
N THR A 6 7.93 -14.31 13.46
CA THR A 6 8.66 -13.11 13.04
C THR A 6 8.26 -12.69 11.62
N LEU A 7 8.22 -13.63 10.67
CA LEU A 7 7.80 -13.35 9.29
C LEU A 7 6.33 -12.87 9.24
N GLY A 8 5.45 -13.49 10.02
CA GLY A 8 4.05 -13.08 10.13
C GLY A 8 3.88 -11.69 10.73
N PHE A 9 4.66 -11.36 11.77
CA PHE A 9 4.67 -10.04 12.39
C PHE A 9 5.19 -8.96 11.44
N VAL A 10 6.34 -9.20 10.78
CA VAL A 10 6.94 -8.27 9.81
C VAL A 10 5.99 -7.98 8.67
N ASN A 11 5.35 -9.00 8.11
CA ASN A 11 4.40 -8.80 7.02
C ASN A 11 3.17 -8.00 7.46
N ARG A 12 2.61 -8.28 8.64
CA ARG A 12 1.49 -7.52 9.20
C ARG A 12 1.87 -6.06 9.48
N LEU A 13 3.05 -5.83 10.04
CA LEU A 13 3.57 -4.48 10.30
C LEU A 13 3.75 -3.71 8.99
N MET A 14 4.38 -4.31 7.98
CA MET A 14 4.57 -3.71 6.67
C MET A 14 3.24 -3.36 6.01
N PHE A 15 2.25 -4.27 6.05
CA PHE A 15 0.92 -4.02 5.52
C PHE A 15 0.24 -2.83 6.22
N VAL A 16 0.27 -2.79 7.56
CA VAL A 16 -0.30 -1.67 8.33
C VAL A 16 0.41 -0.36 7.99
N CYS A 17 1.74 -0.35 7.90
CA CYS A 17 2.51 0.84 7.52
C CYS A 17 2.11 1.36 6.13
N VAL A 18 2.01 0.47 5.13
CA VAL A 18 1.59 0.82 3.77
C VAL A 18 0.16 1.36 3.74
N MET A 19 -0.76 0.74 4.49
CA MET A 19 -2.14 1.22 4.56
C MET A 19 -2.22 2.61 5.21
N VAL A 20 -1.55 2.84 6.34
CA VAL A 20 -1.54 4.15 7.00
C VAL A 20 -0.94 5.22 6.08
N SER A 21 0.18 4.92 5.42
CA SER A 21 0.84 5.86 4.52
C SER A 21 0.03 6.14 3.25
N ALA A 22 -0.69 5.15 2.71
CA ALA A 22 -1.60 5.34 1.60
C ALA A 22 -2.81 6.21 1.99
N PHE A 23 -3.39 6.00 3.17
CA PHE A 23 -4.50 6.81 3.68
C PHE A 23 -4.10 8.27 3.91
N THR A 24 -2.95 8.52 4.53
CA THR A 24 -2.47 9.91 4.74
C THR A 24 -2.22 10.60 3.40
N LEU A 25 -1.70 9.87 2.40
CA LEU A 25 -1.51 10.39 1.06
C LEU A 25 -2.82 10.77 0.38
N ALA A 26 -3.82 9.88 0.46
CA ALA A 26 -5.13 10.10 -0.13
C ALA A 26 -5.84 11.31 0.49
N ILE A 27 -5.76 11.45 1.82
CA ILE A 27 -6.32 12.61 2.54
C ILE A 27 -5.59 13.90 2.14
N TYR A 28 -4.25 13.87 2.04
CA TYR A 28 -3.48 15.05 1.66
C TYR A 28 -3.77 15.47 0.21
N ALA A 29 -3.79 14.52 -0.72
CA ALA A 29 -4.15 14.76 -2.11
C ALA A 29 -5.58 15.33 -2.22
N TRP A 30 -6.53 14.76 -1.48
CA TRP A 30 -7.90 15.24 -1.41
C TRP A 30 -8.01 16.66 -0.89
N TYR A 31 -7.34 16.96 0.22
CA TYR A 31 -7.31 18.30 0.78
C TYR A 31 -6.69 19.31 -0.19
N PHE A 32 -5.58 18.95 -0.83
CA PHE A 32 -4.88 19.81 -1.79
C PHE A 32 -5.73 20.12 -3.02
N ALA A 33 -6.38 19.11 -3.61
CA ALA A 33 -7.26 19.33 -4.75
C ALA A 33 -8.47 20.20 -4.37
N ARG A 34 -9.02 19.99 -3.18
CA ARG A 34 -10.15 20.79 -2.67
C ARG A 34 -9.77 22.25 -2.46
N GLN A 35 -8.55 22.55 -2.02
CA GLN A 35 -8.06 23.94 -1.94
C GLN A 35 -7.95 24.63 -3.31
N ARG A 36 -7.74 23.86 -4.38
CA ARG A 36 -7.64 24.37 -5.75
C ARG A 36 -8.93 24.28 -6.55
N GLY A 37 -10.03 23.82 -5.93
CA GLY A 37 -11.32 23.62 -6.60
C GLY A 37 -11.30 22.50 -7.65
N LEU A 38 -10.33 21.58 -7.58
CA LEU A 38 -10.20 20.46 -8.50
C LEU A 38 -11.00 19.25 -7.99
N ASP A 39 -11.77 18.62 -8.88
CA ASP A 39 -12.49 17.39 -8.58
C ASP A 39 -11.66 16.16 -8.96
N ILE A 40 -11.06 15.50 -7.97
CA ILE A 40 -10.18 14.32 -8.19
C ILE A 40 -10.98 13.10 -8.67
N ASN A 41 -12.30 13.09 -8.49
CA ASN A 41 -13.13 12.01 -9.04
C ASN A 41 -13.30 12.12 -10.55
N THR A 42 -12.89 13.23 -11.15
CA THR A 42 -12.86 13.42 -12.61
C THR A 42 -11.46 13.15 -13.16
N PHE A 43 -11.40 12.62 -14.39
CA PHE A 43 -10.13 12.35 -15.05
C PHE A 43 -9.30 13.63 -15.28
N GLU A 44 -9.98 14.74 -15.58
CA GLU A 44 -9.34 16.05 -15.75
C GLU A 44 -8.73 16.55 -14.43
N GLY A 45 -9.45 16.45 -13.30
CA GLY A 45 -8.92 16.86 -12.00
C GLY A 45 -7.78 15.98 -11.51
N ALA A 46 -7.84 14.66 -11.73
CA ALA A 46 -6.74 13.75 -11.44
C ALA A 46 -5.50 14.04 -12.32
N GLY A 47 -5.73 14.34 -13.60
CA GLY A 47 -4.68 14.72 -14.55
C GLY A 47 -3.98 16.03 -14.16
N GLU A 48 -4.73 17.03 -13.71
CA GLU A 48 -4.19 18.33 -13.27
C GLU A 48 -3.32 18.16 -12.01
N VAL A 49 -3.79 17.38 -11.03
CA VAL A 49 -3.01 17.06 -9.81
C VAL A 49 -1.74 16.28 -10.17
N HIS A 50 -1.82 15.34 -11.12
CA HIS A 50 -0.64 14.62 -11.60
C HIS A 50 0.35 15.55 -12.33
N ARG A 51 -0.14 16.46 -13.17
CA ARG A 51 0.68 17.46 -13.86
C ARG A 51 1.41 18.35 -12.86
N LEU A 52 0.69 18.87 -11.86
CA LEU A 52 1.25 19.70 -10.78
C LEU A 52 2.31 18.95 -9.96
N ALA A 53 2.14 17.65 -9.76
CA ALA A 53 3.13 16.82 -9.11
C ALA A 53 4.37 16.60 -9.99
N VAL A 54 4.22 16.41 -11.30
CA VAL A 54 5.35 16.21 -12.23
C VAL A 54 6.12 17.51 -12.50
N THR A 55 5.47 18.67 -12.49
CA THR A 55 6.12 19.98 -12.67
C THR A 55 6.88 20.46 -11.42
N PHE A 56 6.83 19.70 -10.31
CA PHE A 56 7.49 20.05 -9.05
C PHE A 56 7.15 21.43 -8.47
N GLU A 57 5.99 22.01 -8.85
CA GLU A 57 5.52 23.27 -8.30
C GLU A 57 5.34 23.19 -6.77
N HIS A 58 4.88 22.03 -6.29
CA HIS A 58 4.71 21.73 -4.87
C HIS A 58 5.54 20.51 -4.48
N LYS A 59 6.78 20.74 -4.01
CA LYS A 59 7.72 19.67 -3.64
C LYS A 59 7.10 18.59 -2.75
N LEU A 60 6.27 18.99 -1.78
CA LEU A 60 5.64 18.05 -0.85
C LEU A 60 4.57 17.19 -1.55
N LEU A 61 3.73 17.79 -2.40
CA LEU A 61 2.77 17.06 -3.22
C LEU A 61 3.47 16.12 -4.20
N SER A 62 4.52 16.58 -4.88
CA SER A 62 5.29 15.79 -5.84
C SER A 62 5.92 14.56 -5.19
N VAL A 63 6.61 14.75 -4.05
CA VAL A 63 7.23 13.65 -3.31
C VAL A 63 6.16 12.66 -2.83
N LEU A 64 5.05 13.15 -2.28
CA LEU A 64 3.95 12.29 -1.84
C LEU A 64 3.36 11.51 -3.01
N LEU A 65 3.08 12.16 -4.14
CA LEU A 65 2.46 11.49 -5.28
C LEU A 65 3.39 10.43 -5.90
N ILE A 66 4.70 10.70 -5.96
CA ILE A 66 5.70 9.72 -6.39
C ILE A 66 5.78 8.54 -5.41
N LEU A 67 5.82 8.81 -4.10
CA LEU A 67 5.79 7.76 -3.09
C LEU A 67 4.52 6.91 -3.21
N GLY A 68 3.38 7.56 -3.44
CA GLY A 68 2.08 6.92 -3.61
C GLY A 68 1.99 6.04 -4.84
N LEU A 69 2.45 6.52 -6.01
CA LEU A 69 2.32 5.81 -7.28
C LEU A 69 3.36 4.70 -7.46
N TYR A 70 4.58 4.90 -6.97
CA TYR A 70 5.70 4.02 -7.27
C TYR A 70 6.19 3.24 -6.06
N VAL A 71 6.32 3.89 -4.91
CA VAL A 71 6.93 3.25 -3.73
C VAL A 71 5.94 2.37 -2.98
N PHE A 72 4.69 2.81 -2.76
CA PHE A 72 3.71 1.98 -2.04
C PHE A 72 3.30 0.70 -2.78
N PRO A 73 3.03 0.71 -4.11
CA PRO A 73 2.75 -0.52 -4.84
C PRO A 73 3.94 -1.48 -4.83
N LEU A 74 5.16 -0.95 -4.94
CA LEU A 74 6.37 -1.75 -4.83
C LEU A 74 6.52 -2.40 -3.45
N LEU A 75 6.31 -1.63 -2.37
CA LEU A 75 6.32 -2.15 -1.00
C LEU A 75 5.23 -3.19 -0.76
N LEU A 76 4.05 -3.00 -1.35
CA LEU A 76 2.96 -3.98 -1.30
C LEU A 76 3.38 -5.29 -1.99
N VAL A 77 3.98 -5.23 -3.18
CA VAL A 77 4.49 -6.42 -3.87
C VAL A 77 5.59 -7.11 -3.06
N LEU A 78 6.54 -6.34 -2.52
CA LEU A 78 7.62 -6.86 -1.68
C LEU A 78 7.12 -7.49 -0.37
N SER A 79 5.96 -7.05 0.16
CA SER A 79 5.34 -7.66 1.33
C SER A 79 4.91 -9.12 1.11
N PHE A 80 4.68 -9.54 -0.15
CA PHE A 80 4.42 -10.94 -0.48
C PHE A 80 5.66 -11.83 -0.41
N GLY A 81 6.88 -11.27 -0.50
CA GLY A 81 8.13 -12.04 -0.46
C GLY A 81 8.30 -12.86 0.83
N PRO A 82 8.21 -12.25 2.03
CA PRO A 82 8.23 -12.96 3.30
C PRO A 82 7.14 -14.03 3.43
N LEU A 83 5.98 -13.77 2.84
CA LEU A 83 4.82 -14.67 2.81
C LEU A 83 5.11 -15.94 2.01
N ILE A 84 5.63 -15.75 0.78
CA ILE A 84 6.04 -16.84 -0.12
C ILE A 84 7.19 -17.62 0.50
N TRP A 85 8.19 -16.92 1.06
CA TRP A 85 9.33 -17.56 1.70
C TRP A 85 8.92 -18.44 2.88
N GLY A 86 8.02 -17.96 3.74
CA GLY A 86 7.52 -18.77 4.85
C GLY A 86 6.66 -19.96 4.39
N LEU A 87 5.91 -19.83 3.29
CA LEU A 87 5.20 -20.95 2.68
C LEU A 87 6.18 -22.08 2.28
N PHE A 88 7.33 -21.75 1.68
CA PHE A 88 8.37 -22.74 1.35
C PHE A 88 9.02 -23.40 2.57
N GLN A 89 9.03 -22.72 3.72
CA GLN A 89 9.57 -23.24 4.98
C GLN A 89 8.52 -24.02 5.80
N GLY A 90 7.30 -24.19 5.30
CA GLY A 90 6.21 -24.89 5.99
C GLY A 90 5.51 -24.06 7.07
N CYS A 91 5.65 -22.73 7.06
CA CYS A 91 4.95 -21.86 7.99
C CYS A 91 3.44 -21.80 7.64
N GLU A 92 2.59 -22.11 8.62
CA GLU A 92 1.14 -21.91 8.50
C GLU A 92 0.73 -20.50 8.90
N TYR A 93 0.39 -19.65 7.92
CA TYR A 93 -0.19 -18.34 8.20
C TYR A 93 -1.69 -18.44 8.44
N ARG A 94 -2.09 -18.62 9.69
CA ARG A 94 -3.51 -18.50 10.07
C ARG A 94 -3.92 -17.04 10.05
N LEU A 95 -4.65 -16.63 9.01
CA LEU A 95 -5.49 -15.43 9.08
C LEU A 95 -6.49 -15.67 10.22
N SER A 96 -6.32 -14.97 11.34
CA SER A 96 -7.21 -15.11 12.49
C SER A 96 -8.63 -14.73 12.09
N GLY A 97 -9.48 -15.73 11.89
CA GLY A 97 -10.87 -15.58 11.44
C GLY A 97 -11.43 -16.92 10.93
N ARG A 98 -12.75 -17.08 10.97
CA ARG A 98 -13.51 -18.31 10.63
C ARG A 98 -13.26 -18.87 9.20
N ASN A 99 -12.49 -18.16 8.37
CA ASN A 99 -12.27 -18.45 6.95
C ASN A 99 -10.82 -18.90 6.63
N ALA A 100 -10.04 -19.35 7.63
CA ALA A 100 -8.66 -19.83 7.44
C ALA A 100 -8.53 -21.02 6.44
N HIS A 101 -9.64 -21.69 6.11
CA HIS A 101 -9.67 -22.86 5.21
C HIS A 101 -9.68 -22.51 3.70
N ILE A 102 -9.90 -21.25 3.31
CA ILE A 102 -10.11 -20.90 1.89
C ILE A 102 -8.77 -20.75 1.13
N VAL A 103 -7.72 -20.27 1.80
CA VAL A 103 -6.41 -20.02 1.13
C VAL A 103 -5.72 -21.33 0.73
N TRP A 104 -5.84 -22.38 1.53
CA TRP A 104 -5.27 -23.71 1.23
C TRP A 104 -5.85 -24.38 -0.03
N LYS A 105 -7.00 -23.91 -0.54
CA LYS A 105 -7.67 -24.50 -1.70
C LYS A 105 -7.26 -23.88 -3.04
N LEU A 106 -6.55 -22.75 -3.02
CA LEU A 106 -6.06 -22.05 -4.21
C LEU A 106 -4.65 -22.46 -4.63
N VAL A 107 -3.92 -23.18 -3.76
CA VAL A 107 -2.52 -23.59 -3.96
C VAL A 107 -2.40 -25.11 -4.18
N ARG A 108 -3.53 -25.84 -4.21
CA ARG A 108 -3.55 -27.27 -4.57
C ARG A 108 -4.11 -27.46 -5.97
#